data_AF-A0A1V6F6N2-F1
#
_entry.id   AF-A0A1V6F6N2-F1
#
_cell.length_a   1.000
_cell.length_b   1.000
_cell.length_c   1.000
_cell.angle_alpha   90.00
_cell.angle_beta   90.00
_cell.angle_gamma   90.00
#
_symmetry.space_group_name_H-M   'P 1'
#
loop_
_entity.id
_entity.type
_entity.pdbx_description
1 polymer ?
#
loop_
_entity_poly.entity_id
_entity_poly.type
_entity_poly.pdbx_seq_one_letter_code
_entity_poly.pdbx_strand_id
1 'polypeptide(L)'
;MLGFFVGYIYAAIIGLVDFSSLQNADIIVFQSIGDKLGFYRYLRFDWSAIIMMVPLAFVTLMEHIGDISANSTVCGKDFFVDPGINRTLAGDGVAIMAASLLGGPPQTTYGENTAILVITENYEPKNIFYAAVLAIFFGVFSIFGSVISTIPSEVIGGASIILFGMISASGLRMVIEHKADIGQTKDLLVVSITLAVGLGLGALSVASDILAQVGTTFDATLLKIMIGNIELSPLAVATFVAVFLNLVIPEPKVKAETPILENEVKEIA
;
A
#
# COMPACT_ATOMS: atom_id res chain seq x y z
N MET A 1 -3.44 -16.14 -3.18
CA MET A 1 -3.04 -17.10 -4.23
C MET A 1 -4.08 -18.20 -4.45
N LEU A 2 -4.33 -19.12 -3.50
CA LEU A 2 -5.31 -20.21 -3.68
C LEU A 2 -6.74 -19.74 -4.05
N GLY A 3 -7.27 -18.75 -3.32
CA GLY A 3 -8.60 -18.19 -3.63
C GLY A 3 -8.69 -17.55 -5.02
N PHE A 4 -7.60 -16.94 -5.49
CA PHE A 4 -7.49 -16.37 -6.83
C PHE A 4 -7.53 -17.47 -7.90
N PHE A 5 -6.79 -18.56 -7.68
CA PHE A 5 -6.75 -19.71 -8.58
C PHE A 5 -8.11 -20.41 -8.68
N VAL A 6 -8.77 -20.66 -7.54
CA VAL A 6 -10.11 -21.25 -7.49
C VAL A 6 -11.14 -20.33 -8.17
N GLY A 7 -11.07 -19.02 -7.90
CA GLY A 7 -11.94 -18.03 -8.53
C GLY A 7 -11.79 -17.98 -10.05
N TYR A 8 -10.55 -18.02 -10.56
CA TYR A 8 -10.29 -18.06 -12.00
C TYR A 8 -10.78 -19.35 -12.66
N ILE A 9 -10.54 -20.52 -12.04
CA ILE A 9 -11.06 -21.80 -12.55
C ILE A 9 -12.59 -21.77 -12.62
N TYR A 10 -13.24 -21.30 -11.57
CA TYR A 10 -14.69 -21.19 -11.55
C TYR A 10 -15.19 -20.25 -12.66
N ALA A 11 -14.57 -19.09 -12.80
CA ALA A 11 -14.91 -18.11 -13.85
C ALA A 11 -14.73 -18.68 -15.26
N ALA A 12 -13.70 -19.52 -15.47
CA ALA A 12 -13.49 -20.21 -16.74
C ALA A 12 -14.59 -21.25 -17.02
N ILE A 13 -15.04 -22.00 -16.01
CA ILE A 13 -16.12 -23.00 -16.15
C ILE A 13 -17.45 -22.34 -16.53
N ILE A 14 -17.76 -21.17 -15.96
CA ILE A 14 -18.99 -20.43 -16.26
C ILE A 14 -18.89 -19.58 -17.53
N GLY A 15 -17.76 -19.62 -18.24
CA GLY A 15 -17.58 -18.96 -19.54
C GLY A 15 -17.36 -17.43 -19.46
N LEU A 16 -16.94 -16.89 -18.31
CA LEU A 16 -16.62 -15.47 -18.16
C LEU A 16 -15.21 -15.11 -18.67
N VAL A 17 -14.37 -16.11 -18.94
CA VAL A 17 -12.99 -15.88 -19.38
C VAL A 17 -12.93 -15.83 -20.90
N ASP A 18 -12.52 -14.68 -21.45
CA ASP A 18 -12.25 -14.52 -22.87
C ASP A 18 -10.77 -14.82 -23.18
N PHE A 19 -10.55 -15.87 -23.98
CA PHE A 19 -9.22 -16.29 -24.41
C PHE A 19 -8.80 -15.69 -25.76
N SER A 20 -9.61 -14.81 -26.36
CA SER A 20 -9.30 -14.19 -27.65
C SER A 20 -7.97 -13.44 -27.61
N SER A 21 -7.66 -12.80 -26.47
CA SER A 21 -6.39 -12.09 -26.21
C SER A 21 -5.14 -12.97 -26.26
N LEU A 22 -5.27 -14.30 -26.24
CA LEU A 22 -4.15 -15.24 -26.28
C LEU A 22 -3.80 -15.72 -27.69
N GLN A 23 -4.71 -15.59 -28.67
CA GLN A 23 -4.52 -16.19 -30.00
C GLN A 23 -3.39 -15.53 -30.81
N ASN A 24 -3.08 -14.26 -30.54
CA ASN A 24 -1.98 -13.51 -31.16
C ASN A 24 -1.06 -12.86 -30.11
N ALA A 25 -1.02 -13.42 -28.90
CA ALA A 25 -0.20 -12.87 -27.82
C ALA A 25 1.28 -13.07 -28.13
N ASP A 26 2.07 -12.00 -27.96
CA ASP A 26 3.52 -12.12 -27.96
C ASP A 26 3.96 -13.07 -26.85
N ILE A 27 4.91 -13.94 -27.17
CA ILE A 27 5.44 -14.92 -26.21
C ILE A 27 6.50 -14.25 -25.32
N ILE A 28 7.28 -13.33 -25.88
CA ILE A 28 8.38 -12.66 -25.19
C ILE A 28 8.26 -11.15 -25.38
N VAL A 29 8.51 -10.38 -24.31
CA VAL A 29 8.42 -8.91 -24.28
C VAL A 29 9.22 -8.21 -25.39
N PHE A 30 10.31 -8.81 -25.86
CA PHE A 30 11.15 -8.25 -26.92
C PHE A 30 10.44 -8.17 -28.29
N GLN A 31 9.38 -8.94 -28.53
CA GLN A 31 8.62 -8.94 -29.79
C GLN A 31 7.84 -7.63 -30.02
N SER A 32 7.36 -7.01 -28.94
CA SER A 32 6.61 -5.75 -28.94
C SER A 32 7.28 -4.65 -28.11
N ILE A 33 8.61 -4.68 -28.00
CA ILE A 33 9.35 -3.73 -27.17
C ILE A 33 9.14 -2.27 -27.61
N GLY A 34 8.95 -2.03 -28.90
CA GLY A 34 8.68 -0.70 -29.45
C GLY A 34 7.33 -0.12 -29.00
N ASP A 35 6.30 -0.96 -28.91
CA ASP A 35 4.98 -0.55 -28.44
C ASP A 35 4.96 -0.41 -26.91
N LYS A 36 5.62 -1.35 -26.20
CA LYS A 36 5.70 -1.34 -24.73
C LYS A 36 6.54 -0.19 -24.17
N LEU A 37 7.64 0.18 -24.83
CA LEU A 37 8.44 1.36 -24.49
C LEU A 37 8.00 2.63 -25.24
N GLY A 38 6.92 2.56 -26.03
CA GLY A 38 6.38 3.69 -26.78
C GLY A 38 5.97 4.87 -25.90
N PHE A 39 5.74 4.64 -24.59
CA PHE A 39 5.44 5.70 -23.63
C PHE A 39 6.55 6.76 -23.53
N TYR A 40 7.82 6.42 -23.79
CA TYR A 40 8.92 7.41 -23.77
C TYR A 40 8.71 8.53 -24.77
N ARG A 41 7.97 8.28 -25.86
CA ARG A 41 7.64 9.30 -26.86
C ARG A 41 6.73 10.41 -26.29
N TYR A 42 5.99 10.10 -25.24
CA TYR A 42 5.09 11.01 -24.55
C TYR A 42 5.66 11.53 -23.22
N LEU A 43 6.92 11.21 -22.91
CA LEU A 43 7.59 11.70 -21.71
C LEU A 43 7.63 13.23 -21.75
N ARG A 44 6.96 13.88 -20.80
CA ARG A 44 6.92 15.32 -20.65
C ARG A 44 7.23 15.69 -19.21
N PHE A 45 8.02 16.73 -19.04
CA PHE A 45 8.28 17.29 -17.73
C PHE A 45 7.15 18.23 -17.36
N ASP A 46 6.22 17.76 -16.52
CA ASP A 46 5.11 18.54 -16.01
C ASP A 46 5.32 18.82 -14.52
N TRP A 47 5.55 20.09 -14.20
CA TRP A 47 5.84 20.52 -12.84
C TRP A 47 4.62 20.43 -11.91
N SER A 48 3.42 20.56 -12.46
CA SER A 48 2.20 20.30 -11.70
C SER A 48 2.17 18.82 -11.31
N ALA A 49 2.32 17.92 -12.29
CA ALA A 49 2.34 16.46 -12.08
C ALA A 49 3.32 16.04 -10.98
N ILE A 50 4.54 16.58 -11.03
CA ILE A 50 5.61 16.24 -10.08
C ILE A 50 5.26 16.72 -8.66
N ILE A 51 4.76 17.95 -8.50
CA ILE A 51 4.38 18.47 -7.18
C ILE A 51 3.28 17.64 -6.54
N MET A 52 2.37 17.06 -7.31
CA MET A 52 1.26 16.25 -6.76
C MET A 52 1.67 14.82 -6.44
N MET A 53 2.76 14.33 -7.04
CA MET A 53 3.38 13.06 -6.64
C MET A 53 4.13 13.16 -5.31
N VAL A 54 4.54 14.36 -4.87
CA VAL A 54 5.24 14.56 -3.59
C VAL A 54 4.42 14.07 -2.39
N PRO A 55 3.14 14.46 -2.22
CA PRO A 55 2.23 13.86 -1.25
C PRO A 55 2.22 12.33 -1.25
N LEU A 56 2.17 11.72 -2.43
CA LEU A 56 2.10 10.27 -2.58
C LEU A 56 3.41 9.59 -2.15
N ALA A 57 4.55 10.22 -2.42
CA ALA A 57 5.85 9.76 -1.96
C ALA A 57 5.99 9.75 -0.42
N PHE A 58 5.32 10.69 0.28
CA PHE A 58 5.27 10.65 1.74
C PHE A 58 4.45 9.47 2.27
N VAL A 59 3.36 9.12 1.59
CA VAL A 59 2.54 7.95 1.94
C VAL A 59 3.37 6.68 1.80
N THR A 60 4.02 6.47 0.66
CA THR A 60 4.83 5.27 0.42
C THR A 60 6.03 5.20 1.36
N LEU A 61 6.61 6.36 1.72
CA LEU A 61 7.67 6.43 2.74
C LEU A 61 7.17 5.94 4.10
N MET A 62 5.99 6.39 4.55
CA MET A 62 5.43 5.95 5.83
C MET A 62 5.06 4.47 5.81
N GLU A 63 4.57 3.97 4.69
CA GLU A 63 4.30 2.54 4.46
C GLU A 63 5.59 1.71 4.57
N HIS A 64 6.67 2.13 3.90
CA HIS A 64 7.98 1.49 4.00
C HIS A 64 8.50 1.44 5.44
N ILE A 65 8.40 2.55 6.19
CA ILE A 65 8.81 2.60 7.60
C ILE A 65 8.02 1.59 8.44
N GLY A 66 6.71 1.55 8.21
CA GLY A 66 5.81 0.61 8.85
C GLY A 66 6.20 -0.85 8.63
N ASP A 67 6.44 -1.21 7.36
CA ASP A 67 6.83 -2.57 6.98
C ASP A 67 8.19 -2.96 7.54
N ILE A 68 9.17 -2.05 7.53
CA ILE A 68 10.48 -2.30 8.15
C ILE A 68 10.35 -2.53 9.65
N SER A 69 9.45 -1.81 10.33
CA SER A 69 9.17 -2.07 11.75
C SER A 69 8.52 -3.42 11.98
N ALA A 70 7.47 -3.75 11.22
CA ALA A 70 6.79 -5.03 11.33
C ALA A 70 7.76 -6.19 11.06
N ASN A 71 8.62 -6.04 10.06
CA ASN A 71 9.65 -7.02 9.74
C ASN A 71 10.73 -7.10 10.83
N SER A 72 11.09 -5.98 11.47
CA SER A 72 12.04 -5.95 12.59
C SER A 72 11.51 -6.76 13.78
N THR A 73 10.22 -6.58 14.11
CA THR A 73 9.54 -7.35 15.15
C THR A 73 9.50 -8.85 14.80
N VAL A 74 9.18 -9.19 13.55
CA VAL A 74 9.03 -10.58 13.10
C VAL A 74 10.36 -11.32 12.98
N CYS A 75 11.41 -10.65 12.51
CA CYS A 75 12.74 -11.22 12.38
C CYS A 75 13.55 -11.16 13.68
N GLY A 76 13.06 -10.48 14.73
CA GLY A 76 13.78 -10.26 15.98
C GLY A 76 15.07 -9.45 15.81
N LYS A 77 15.14 -8.59 14.79
CA LYS A 77 16.31 -7.78 14.45
C LYS A 77 15.90 -6.35 14.16
N ASP A 78 16.59 -5.37 14.75
CA ASP A 78 16.33 -3.96 14.49
C ASP A 78 16.95 -3.52 13.16
N PHE A 79 16.11 -3.46 12.12
CA PHE A 79 16.51 -3.01 10.79
C PHE A 79 16.66 -1.49 10.67
N PHE A 80 16.17 -0.71 11.65
CA PHE A 80 16.43 0.73 11.73
C PHE A 80 17.88 1.04 12.09
N VAL A 81 18.56 0.11 12.77
CA VAL A 81 19.98 0.21 13.13
C VAL A 81 20.87 -0.54 12.13
N ASP A 82 20.56 -1.80 11.82
CA ASP A 82 21.32 -2.61 10.86
C ASP A 82 20.37 -3.37 9.92
N PRO A 83 20.28 -3.00 8.62
CA PRO A 83 21.23 -2.20 7.85
C PRO A 83 21.10 -0.68 7.97
N GLY A 84 20.07 -0.18 8.63
CA GLY A 84 19.80 1.25 8.77
C GLY A 84 18.70 1.74 7.83
N ILE A 85 17.85 2.65 8.33
CA ILE A 85 16.73 3.21 7.56
C ILE A 85 17.17 3.94 6.29
N ASN A 86 18.37 4.53 6.32
CA ASN A 86 18.97 5.19 5.16
C ASN A 86 19.24 4.21 4.02
N ARG A 87 19.62 2.96 4.33
CA ARG A 87 19.87 1.94 3.32
C ARG A 87 18.58 1.31 2.81
N THR A 88 17.62 1.03 3.69
CA THR A 88 16.34 0.44 3.28
C THR A 88 15.55 1.43 2.42
N LEU A 89 15.48 2.69 2.83
CA LEU A 89 14.77 3.74 2.09
C LEU A 89 15.47 4.13 0.78
N ALA A 90 16.81 4.15 0.76
CA ALA A 90 17.53 4.35 -0.49
C ALA A 90 17.30 3.19 -1.48
N GLY A 91 17.23 1.95 -0.99
CA GLY A 91 16.89 0.78 -1.79
C GLY A 91 15.49 0.89 -2.40
N ASP A 92 14.50 1.30 -1.60
CA ASP A 92 13.13 1.53 -2.05
C ASP A 92 13.05 2.65 -3.10
N GLY A 93 13.69 3.79 -2.84
CA GLY A 93 13.77 4.89 -3.81
C GLY A 93 14.44 4.50 -5.13
N VAL A 94 15.52 3.71 -5.09
CA VAL A 94 16.16 3.17 -6.31
C VAL A 94 15.25 2.21 -7.05
N ALA A 95 14.50 1.36 -6.34
CA ALA A 95 13.53 0.47 -6.95
C ALA A 95 12.38 1.23 -7.62
N ILE A 96 11.88 2.30 -6.99
CA ILE A 96 10.86 3.19 -7.57
C ILE A 96 11.42 3.88 -8.83
N MET A 97 12.61 4.46 -8.75
CA MET A 97 13.25 5.11 -9.91
C MET A 97 13.44 4.13 -11.07
N ALA A 98 13.91 2.91 -10.79
CA ALA A 98 14.08 1.87 -11.81
C ALA A 98 12.74 1.45 -12.45
N ALA A 99 11.69 1.25 -11.64
CA ALA A 99 10.36 0.92 -12.15
C ALA A 99 9.77 2.05 -12.98
N SER A 100 9.81 3.29 -12.49
CA SER A 100 9.29 4.47 -13.20
C SER A 100 10.05 4.73 -14.50
N LEU A 101 11.37 4.51 -14.53
CA LEU A 101 12.14 4.60 -15.76
C LEU A 101 11.66 3.58 -16.79
N LEU A 102 11.25 2.39 -16.38
CA LEU A 102 10.69 1.35 -17.25
C LEU A 102 9.18 1.54 -17.55
N GLY A 103 8.57 2.63 -17.07
CA GLY A 103 7.15 2.92 -17.27
C GLY A 103 6.21 2.23 -16.29
N GLY A 104 6.75 1.62 -15.24
CA GLY A 104 5.98 1.02 -14.15
C GLY A 104 5.46 2.05 -13.15
N PRO A 105 4.37 1.73 -12.42
CA PRO A 105 3.87 2.58 -11.35
C PRO A 105 4.86 2.62 -10.16
N PRO A 106 4.76 3.64 -9.29
CA PRO A 106 5.45 3.62 -8.00
C PRO A 106 5.10 2.36 -7.22
N GLN A 107 6.11 1.75 -6.62
CA GLN A 107 6.00 0.53 -5.82
C GLN A 107 6.54 0.79 -4.42
N THR A 108 6.22 -0.09 -3.48
CA THR A 108 6.68 -0.03 -2.09
C THR A 108 6.87 -1.45 -1.55
N THR A 109 7.32 -1.56 -0.31
CA THR A 109 7.47 -2.85 0.38
C THR A 109 6.10 -3.53 0.56
N TYR A 110 6.08 -4.86 0.56
CA TYR A 110 4.85 -5.65 0.73
C TYR A 110 4.80 -6.22 2.15
N GLY A 111 4.01 -5.59 3.02
CA GLY A 111 3.75 -6.06 4.38
C GLY A 111 3.16 -7.46 4.45
N GLU A 112 2.46 -7.92 3.40
CA GLU A 112 1.91 -9.29 3.32
C GLU A 112 3.00 -10.36 3.34
N ASN A 113 4.18 -10.06 2.79
CA ASN A 113 5.30 -11.00 2.77
C ASN A 113 5.83 -11.28 4.18
N THR A 114 5.65 -10.33 5.12
CA THR A 114 5.99 -10.51 6.53
C THR A 114 5.20 -11.65 7.17
N ALA A 115 3.95 -11.88 6.76
CA ALA A 115 3.17 -13.01 7.26
C ALA A 115 3.77 -14.36 6.87
N ILE A 116 4.39 -14.46 5.68
CA ILE A 116 5.07 -15.67 5.23
C ILE A 116 6.31 -15.94 6.10
N LEU A 117 7.04 -14.88 6.49
CA LEU A 117 8.20 -15.01 7.38
C LEU A 117 7.80 -15.56 8.76
N VAL A 118 6.66 -15.14 9.31
CA VAL A 118 6.13 -15.68 10.57
C VAL A 118 5.78 -17.17 10.44
N ILE A 119 5.17 -17.59 9.33
CA ILE A 119 4.71 -18.97 9.14
C ILE A 119 5.87 -19.92 8.83
N THR A 120 6.81 -19.47 8.01
CA THR A 120 7.91 -20.31 7.50
C THR A 120 9.16 -20.28 8.38
N GLU A 121 9.25 -19.29 9.28
CA GLU A 121 10.43 -19.02 10.13
C GLU A 121 11.75 -18.94 9.33
N ASN A 122 11.66 -18.59 8.04
CA ASN A 122 12.79 -18.54 7.13
C ASN A 122 13.07 -17.09 6.70
N TYR A 123 14.04 -16.47 7.39
CA TYR A 123 14.41 -15.07 7.20
C TYR A 123 15.61 -14.86 6.26
N GLU A 124 16.00 -15.87 5.48
CA GLU A 124 17.14 -15.78 4.57
C GLU A 124 16.83 -14.84 3.38
N PRO A 125 17.57 -13.72 3.20
CA PRO A 125 17.30 -12.76 2.13
C PRO A 125 17.46 -13.34 0.72
N LYS A 126 18.25 -14.43 0.56
CA LYS A 126 18.43 -15.10 -0.73
C LYS A 126 17.12 -15.64 -1.30
N ASN A 127 16.15 -16.02 -0.46
CA ASN A 127 14.86 -16.49 -0.94
C ASN A 127 14.10 -15.40 -1.68
N ILE A 128 14.17 -14.15 -1.18
CA ILE A 128 13.58 -12.99 -1.83
C ILE A 128 14.30 -12.70 -3.15
N PHE A 129 15.62 -12.86 -3.20
CA PHE A 129 16.37 -12.72 -4.45
C PHE A 129 15.92 -13.75 -5.51
N TYR A 130 15.75 -15.03 -5.13
CA TYR A 130 15.24 -16.04 -6.07
C TYR A 130 13.81 -15.73 -6.53
N ALA A 131 12.95 -15.23 -5.64
CA ALA A 131 11.62 -14.76 -6.00
C ALA A 131 11.67 -13.59 -7.00
N ALA A 132 12.59 -12.64 -6.82
CA ALA A 132 12.79 -11.52 -7.74
C ALA A 132 13.28 -11.99 -9.12
N VAL A 133 14.24 -12.93 -9.17
CA VAL A 133 14.70 -13.53 -10.44
C VAL A 133 13.56 -14.27 -11.14
N LEU A 134 12.73 -15.00 -10.39
CA LEU A 134 11.55 -15.69 -10.92
C LEU A 134 10.52 -14.69 -11.46
N ALA A 135 10.30 -13.57 -10.76
CA ALA A 135 9.40 -12.51 -11.21
C ALA A 135 9.91 -11.85 -12.50
N ILE A 136 11.21 -11.59 -12.62
CA ILE A 136 11.83 -11.09 -13.85
C ILE A 136 11.65 -12.11 -14.98
N PHE A 137 11.91 -13.39 -14.69
CA PHE A 137 11.73 -14.47 -15.66
C PHE A 137 10.29 -14.47 -16.20
N PHE A 138 9.27 -14.48 -15.33
CA PHE A 138 7.87 -14.42 -15.77
C PHE A 138 7.52 -13.11 -16.47
N GLY A 139 8.12 -11.98 -16.07
CA GLY A 139 7.93 -10.69 -16.72
C GLY A 139 8.48 -10.65 -18.15
N VAL A 140 9.55 -11.39 -18.45
CA VAL A 140 10.10 -11.50 -19.81
C VAL A 140 9.15 -12.23 -20.76
N PHE A 141 8.38 -13.19 -20.25
CA PHE A 141 7.39 -13.92 -21.03
C PHE A 141 6.05 -13.19 -21.03
N SER A 142 5.78 -12.41 -22.08
CA SER A 142 4.56 -11.61 -22.20
C SER A 142 3.27 -12.43 -22.23
N ILE A 143 3.37 -13.73 -22.50
CA ILE A 143 2.24 -14.66 -22.41
C ILE A 143 1.62 -14.69 -21.01
N PHE A 144 2.40 -14.54 -19.93
CA PHE A 144 1.83 -14.47 -18.58
C PHE A 144 1.04 -13.18 -18.38
N GLY A 145 1.50 -12.06 -18.94
CA GLY A 145 0.73 -10.81 -18.96
C GLY A 145 -0.59 -10.95 -19.71
N SER A 146 -0.57 -11.63 -20.86
CA SER A 146 -1.79 -11.92 -21.62
C SER A 146 -2.74 -12.84 -20.84
N VAL A 147 -2.25 -13.86 -20.15
CA VAL A 147 -3.08 -14.68 -19.25
C VAL A 147 -3.69 -13.85 -18.13
N ILE A 148 -2.91 -12.98 -17.48
CA ILE A 148 -3.40 -12.09 -16.42
C ILE A 148 -4.50 -11.15 -16.95
N SER A 149 -4.40 -10.70 -18.21
CA SER A 149 -5.44 -9.87 -18.83
C SER A 149 -6.77 -10.59 -19.08
N THR A 150 -6.78 -11.93 -19.09
CA THR A 150 -8.02 -12.72 -19.21
C THR A 150 -8.80 -12.84 -17.90
N ILE A 151 -8.22 -12.38 -16.79
CA ILE A 151 -8.80 -12.56 -15.47
C ILE A 151 -10.01 -11.63 -15.34
N PRO A 152 -11.21 -12.17 -15.06
CA PRO A 152 -12.42 -11.35 -14.96
C PRO A 152 -12.35 -10.38 -13.79
N SER A 153 -13.03 -9.23 -13.94
CA SER A 153 -13.02 -8.15 -12.95
C SER A 153 -13.61 -8.59 -11.61
N GLU A 154 -14.51 -9.58 -11.59
CA GLU A 154 -15.10 -10.14 -10.38
C GLU A 154 -14.06 -10.88 -9.53
N VAL A 155 -13.15 -11.62 -10.17
CA VAL A 155 -12.05 -12.33 -9.50
C VAL A 155 -11.04 -11.33 -8.95
N ILE A 156 -10.70 -10.31 -9.74
CA ILE A 156 -9.83 -9.21 -9.31
C ILE A 156 -10.46 -8.48 -8.12
N GLY A 157 -11.76 -8.19 -8.16
CA GLY A 157 -12.50 -7.55 -7.07
C GLY A 157 -12.43 -8.34 -5.77
N GLY A 158 -12.68 -9.66 -5.82
CA GLY A 158 -12.57 -10.52 -4.64
C GLY A 158 -11.15 -10.57 -4.06
N ALA A 159 -10.13 -10.62 -4.92
CA ALA A 159 -8.74 -10.58 -4.50
C ALA A 159 -8.36 -9.24 -3.86
N SER A 160 -8.83 -8.14 -4.44
CA SER A 160 -8.62 -6.78 -3.94
C SER A 160 -9.21 -6.57 -2.55
N ILE A 161 -10.39 -7.14 -2.25
CA ILE A 161 -10.97 -7.06 -0.90
C ILE A 161 -10.02 -7.66 0.16
N ILE A 162 -9.43 -8.81 -0.15
CA ILE A 162 -8.49 -9.48 0.77
C ILE A 162 -7.20 -8.65 0.88
N LEU A 163 -6.64 -8.20 -0.24
CA LEU A 163 -5.42 -7.39 -0.27
C LEU A 163 -5.58 -6.10 0.55
N PHE A 164 -6.59 -5.28 0.22
CA PHE A 164 -6.83 -4.02 0.93
C PHE A 164 -7.24 -4.24 2.38
N GLY A 165 -7.93 -5.35 2.69
CA GLY A 165 -8.22 -5.76 4.06
C GLY A 165 -6.96 -6.07 4.87
N MET A 166 -5.99 -6.78 4.28
CA MET A 166 -4.71 -7.06 4.93
C MET A 166 -3.85 -5.80 5.10
N ILE A 167 -3.80 -4.92 4.09
CA ILE A 167 -3.11 -3.62 4.19
C ILE A 167 -3.71 -2.80 5.34
N SER A 168 -5.04 -2.72 5.42
CA SER A 168 -5.75 -2.02 6.51
C SER A 168 -5.44 -2.63 7.89
N ALA A 169 -5.39 -3.95 7.99
CA ALA A 169 -5.04 -4.65 9.23
C ALA A 169 -3.58 -4.42 9.64
N SER A 170 -2.66 -4.37 8.68
CA SER A 170 -1.25 -4.03 8.92
C SER A 170 -1.10 -2.61 9.47
N GLY A 171 -1.82 -1.65 8.89
CA GLY A 171 -1.87 -0.27 9.41
C GLY A 171 -2.35 -0.19 10.86
N LEU A 172 -3.41 -0.93 11.22
CA LEU A 172 -3.90 -0.99 12.59
C LEU A 172 -2.88 -1.66 13.54
N ARG A 173 -2.24 -2.74 13.10
CA ARG A 173 -1.18 -3.42 13.85
C ARG A 173 -0.02 -2.46 14.15
N MET A 174 0.36 -1.61 13.19
CA MET A 174 1.42 -0.62 13.37
C MET A 174 1.10 0.38 14.48
N VAL A 175 -0.15 0.88 14.53
CA VAL A 175 -0.62 1.78 15.60
C VAL A 175 -0.45 1.12 16.98
N ILE A 176 -0.76 -0.18 17.07
CA ILE A 176 -0.65 -0.95 18.32
C ILE A 176 0.82 -1.22 18.69
N GLU A 177 1.63 -1.68 17.75
CA GLU A 177 3.04 -2.07 17.99
C GLU A 177 3.92 -0.88 18.37
N HIS A 178 3.67 0.30 17.79
CA HIS A 178 4.40 1.53 18.13
C HIS A 178 3.86 2.21 19.40
N LYS A 179 3.03 1.50 20.17
CA LYS A 179 2.50 1.92 21.47
C LYS A 179 1.74 3.25 21.42
N ALA A 180 0.99 3.50 20.35
CA ALA A 180 -0.01 4.57 20.42
C ALA A 180 -1.02 4.20 21.52
N ASP A 181 -1.10 5.04 22.55
CA ASP A 181 -1.98 4.79 23.67
C ASP A 181 -3.35 5.35 23.31
N ILE A 182 -4.20 4.51 22.73
CA ILE A 182 -5.59 4.88 22.37
C ILE A 182 -6.42 5.25 23.62
N GLY A 183 -5.92 4.95 24.83
CA GLY A 183 -6.48 5.46 26.09
C GLY A 183 -6.16 6.94 26.34
N GLN A 184 -5.11 7.48 25.72
CA GLN A 184 -4.76 8.90 25.75
C GLN A 184 -5.53 9.69 24.70
N THR A 185 -6.06 10.84 25.12
CA THR A 185 -6.91 11.69 24.27
C THR A 185 -6.19 12.17 23.01
N LYS A 186 -4.87 12.41 23.06
CA LYS A 186 -4.09 12.85 21.90
C LYS A 186 -4.09 11.79 20.78
N ASP A 187 -3.62 10.59 21.08
CA ASP A 187 -3.45 9.53 20.08
C ASP A 187 -4.80 9.09 19.53
N LEU A 188 -5.82 8.99 20.40
CA LEU A 188 -7.20 8.70 19.98
C LEU A 188 -7.73 9.76 19.01
N LEU A 189 -7.51 11.06 19.28
CA LEU A 189 -7.95 12.14 18.39
C LEU A 189 -7.23 12.10 17.04
N VAL A 190 -5.90 11.94 17.04
CA VAL A 190 -5.11 11.89 15.81
C VAL A 190 -5.56 10.72 14.94
N VAL A 191 -5.68 9.51 15.51
CA VAL A 191 -6.12 8.31 14.77
C VAL A 191 -7.55 8.49 14.25
N SER A 192 -8.48 8.94 15.10
CA SER A 192 -9.89 9.07 14.72
C SER A 192 -10.10 10.09 13.59
N ILE A 193 -9.45 11.25 13.67
CA ILE A 193 -9.57 12.28 12.62
C ILE A 193 -8.91 11.81 11.33
N THR A 194 -7.74 11.16 11.42
CA THR A 194 -7.05 10.61 10.24
C THR A 194 -7.92 9.59 9.51
N LEU A 195 -8.55 8.66 10.25
CA LEU A 195 -9.48 7.68 9.68
C LEU A 195 -10.71 8.35 9.08
N ALA A 196 -11.32 9.31 9.79
CA ALA A 196 -12.51 10.02 9.31
C ALA A 196 -12.23 10.80 8.02
N VAL A 197 -11.09 11.49 7.93
CA VAL A 197 -10.67 12.23 6.74
C VAL A 197 -10.34 11.28 5.60
N GLY A 198 -9.53 10.25 5.83
CA GLY A 198 -9.12 9.30 4.78
C GLY A 198 -10.30 8.53 4.20
N LEU A 199 -11.12 7.92 5.05
CA LEU A 199 -12.29 7.15 4.62
C LEU A 199 -13.40 8.05 4.07
N GLY A 200 -13.63 9.21 4.69
CA GLY A 200 -14.66 10.16 4.26
C GLY A 200 -14.37 10.76 2.89
N LEU A 201 -13.15 11.27 2.68
CA LEU A 201 -12.73 11.79 1.37
C LEU A 201 -12.63 10.68 0.33
N GLY A 202 -12.22 9.48 0.72
CA GLY A 202 -12.24 8.30 -0.15
C GLY A 202 -13.64 7.97 -0.65
N ALA A 203 -14.64 7.97 0.25
CA ALA A 203 -16.03 7.72 -0.11
C ALA A 203 -16.59 8.80 -1.06
N LEU A 204 -16.21 10.06 -0.87
CA LEU A 204 -16.60 11.16 -1.76
C LEU A 204 -15.98 11.03 -3.16
N SER A 205 -14.70 10.65 -3.24
CA SER A 205 -14.03 10.38 -4.52
C SER A 205 -14.71 9.23 -5.27
N VAL A 206 -14.99 8.11 -4.60
CA VAL A 206 -15.74 6.99 -5.21
C VAL A 206 -17.14 7.40 -5.66
N ALA A 207 -17.87 8.17 -4.83
CA ALA A 207 -19.19 8.67 -5.18
C ALA A 207 -19.15 9.54 -6.45
N SER A 208 -18.11 10.37 -6.60
CA SER A 208 -17.94 11.19 -7.79
C SER A 208 -17.63 10.38 -9.05
N ASP A 209 -16.83 9.32 -8.97
CA ASP A 209 -16.55 8.44 -10.10
C ASP A 209 -17.80 7.69 -10.56
N ILE A 210 -18.66 7.31 -9.62
CA ILE A 210 -19.96 6.69 -9.95
C ILE A 210 -20.89 7.71 -10.59
N LEU A 211 -21.00 8.92 -10.03
CA LEU A 211 -21.86 9.98 -10.56
C LEU A 211 -21.44 10.45 -11.97
N ALA A 212 -20.13 10.48 -12.23
CA ALA A 212 -19.57 10.79 -13.55
C ALA A 212 -19.99 9.74 -14.60
N GLN A 213 -20.04 8.46 -14.22
CA GLN A 213 -20.47 7.38 -15.12
C GLN A 213 -21.99 7.37 -15.38
N VAL A 214 -22.79 7.79 -14.40
CA VAL A 214 -24.26 7.81 -14.52
C VAL A 214 -24.76 9.02 -15.34
N GLY A 215 -23.89 10.00 -15.65
CA GLY A 215 -24.21 11.12 -16.55
C GLY A 215 -25.18 12.13 -15.93
N THR A 216 -24.97 12.50 -14.67
CA THR A 216 -25.82 13.50 -13.98
C THR A 216 -25.43 14.94 -14.35
N THR A 217 -26.37 15.89 -14.25
CA THR A 217 -26.11 17.34 -14.41
C THR A 217 -25.28 17.94 -13.28
N PHE A 218 -25.01 17.17 -12.22
CA PHE A 218 -24.23 17.61 -11.08
C PHE A 218 -22.74 17.53 -11.42
N ASP A 219 -22.01 18.60 -11.10
CA ASP A 219 -20.55 18.63 -11.23
C ASP A 219 -19.92 17.73 -10.16
N ALA A 220 -19.73 16.45 -10.50
CA ALA A 220 -19.17 15.42 -9.62
C ALA A 220 -17.76 15.78 -9.12
N THR A 221 -17.03 16.63 -9.85
CA THR A 221 -15.69 17.09 -9.46
C THR A 221 -15.69 17.95 -8.19
N LEU A 222 -16.85 18.49 -7.75
CA LEU A 222 -16.99 19.19 -6.47
C LEU A 222 -16.83 18.29 -5.24
N LEU A 223 -16.97 16.97 -5.40
CA LEU A 223 -16.80 16.00 -4.32
C LEU A 223 -15.33 15.55 -4.16
N LYS A 224 -14.47 15.90 -5.13
CA LYS A 224 -13.03 15.61 -5.12
C LYS A 224 -12.25 16.82 -4.61
N ILE A 225 -11.14 16.56 -3.92
CA ILE A 225 -10.18 17.62 -3.60
C ILE A 225 -9.29 17.81 -4.82
N MET A 226 -9.43 18.95 -5.50
CA MET A 226 -8.66 19.27 -6.70
C MET A 226 -7.69 20.41 -6.47
N ILE A 227 -6.50 20.30 -7.05
CA ILE A 227 -5.57 21.41 -7.24
C ILE A 227 -5.39 21.57 -8.76
N GLY A 228 -6.06 22.56 -9.34
CA GLY A 228 -6.14 22.68 -10.80
C GLY A 228 -6.89 21.50 -11.42
N ASN A 229 -6.27 20.82 -12.39
CA ASN A 229 -6.89 19.71 -13.12
C ASN A 229 -6.58 18.32 -12.51
N ILE A 230 -5.98 18.26 -11.34
CA ILE A 230 -5.57 16.99 -10.73
C ILE A 230 -6.21 16.83 -9.36
N GLU A 231 -6.68 15.62 -9.13
CA GLU A 231 -7.20 15.14 -7.86
C GLU A 231 -6.07 14.82 -6.88
N LEU A 232 -6.20 15.36 -5.67
CA LEU A 232 -5.32 15.04 -4.57
C LEU A 232 -5.81 13.75 -3.89
N SER A 233 -4.91 12.78 -3.73
CA SER A 233 -5.25 11.49 -3.11
C SER A 233 -5.81 11.68 -1.69
N PRO A 234 -6.99 11.12 -1.37
CA PRO A 234 -7.57 11.13 -0.02
C PRO A 234 -6.60 10.63 1.06
N LEU A 235 -5.82 9.60 0.73
CA LEU A 235 -4.81 9.02 1.61
C LEU A 235 -3.69 10.01 1.94
N ALA A 236 -3.26 10.79 0.94
CA ALA A 236 -2.23 11.79 1.13
C ALA A 236 -2.72 12.95 2.02
N VAL A 237 -3.97 13.40 1.82
CA VAL A 237 -4.61 14.40 2.69
C VAL A 237 -4.70 13.90 4.12
N ALA A 238 -5.17 12.67 4.33
CA ALA A 238 -5.23 12.07 5.66
C ALA A 238 -3.86 12.02 6.33
N THR A 239 -2.81 11.66 5.59
CA THR A 239 -1.43 11.63 6.09
C THR A 239 -0.95 13.00 6.55
N PHE A 240 -1.17 14.06 5.76
CA PHE A 240 -0.80 15.41 6.17
C PHE A 240 -1.59 15.90 7.39
N VAL A 241 -2.88 15.59 7.46
CA VAL A 241 -3.71 15.89 8.63
C VAL A 241 -3.19 15.16 9.87
N ALA A 242 -2.83 13.87 9.75
CA ALA A 242 -2.27 13.10 10.85
C ALA A 242 -0.98 13.72 11.39
N VAL A 243 -0.03 14.05 10.50
CA VAL A 243 1.24 14.68 10.86
C VAL A 243 1.01 16.04 11.51
N PHE A 244 0.15 16.87 10.92
CA PHE A 244 -0.17 18.19 11.45
C PHE A 244 -0.78 18.11 12.86
N LEU A 245 -1.78 17.25 13.06
CA LEU A 245 -2.42 17.07 14.36
C LEU A 245 -1.46 16.51 15.40
N ASN A 246 -0.61 15.57 15.02
CA ASN A 246 0.36 15.00 15.95
C ASN A 246 1.39 16.04 16.45
N LEU A 247 1.74 17.01 15.59
CA LEU A 247 2.64 18.12 15.93
C LEU A 247 1.96 19.21 16.76
N VAL A 248 0.69 19.53 16.48
CA VAL A 248 -0.03 20.63 17.14
C VAL A 248 -0.61 20.22 18.48
N ILE A 249 -1.09 18.98 18.62
CA ILE A 249 -1.70 18.51 19.87
C ILE A 249 -0.58 18.20 20.89
N PRO A 250 -0.56 18.90 22.04
CA PRO A 250 0.48 18.71 23.06
C PRO A 250 0.37 17.32 23.68
N GLU A 251 1.51 16.76 24.08
CA GLU A 251 1.53 15.48 24.79
C GLU A 251 0.80 15.61 26.14
N PRO A 252 -0.03 14.62 26.50
CA PRO A 252 -0.66 14.62 27.81
C PRO A 252 0.41 14.52 28.89
N LYS A 253 0.23 15.28 29.97
CA LYS A 253 1.13 15.21 31.13
C LYS A 253 1.09 13.78 31.68
N VAL A 254 2.24 13.12 31.71
CA VAL A 254 2.43 11.79 32.31
C VAL A 254 1.71 11.75 33.65
N LYS A 255 0.71 10.86 33.80
CA LYS A 255 0.15 10.58 35.13
C LYS A 255 1.31 10.01 35.95
N ALA A 256 1.73 10.75 36.99
CA ALA A 256 2.61 10.22 38.00
C ALA A 256 2.04 8.86 38.44
N GLU A 257 2.86 7.81 38.40
CA GLU A 257 2.48 6.50 38.93
C GLU A 257 1.98 6.72 40.36
N THR A 258 0.69 6.48 40.58
CA THR A 258 0.15 6.42 41.92
C THR A 258 0.90 5.28 42.61
N PRO A 259 1.64 5.51 43.71
CA PRO A 259 2.34 4.43 44.38
C PRO A 259 1.28 3.42 44.81
N ILE A 260 1.41 2.21 44.26
CA ILE A 260 0.57 1.08 44.61
C ILE A 260 0.74 0.92 46.12
N LEU A 261 -0.35 1.06 46.87
CA LEU A 261 -0.34 0.96 48.32
C LEU A 261 0.23 -0.41 48.72
N GLU A 262 1.48 -0.42 49.15
CA GLU A 262 2.25 -1.57 49.63
C GLU A 262 1.73 -2.10 51.00
N ASN A 263 0.46 -1.85 51.32
CA ASN A 263 -0.11 -2.04 52.66
C ASN A 263 -1.14 -3.16 52.79
N GLU A 264 -1.47 -3.91 51.72
CA GLU A 264 -2.40 -5.05 51.84
C GLU A 264 -1.73 -6.44 51.92
N VAL A 265 -0.39 -6.52 51.87
CA VAL A 265 0.32 -7.82 51.98
C VAL A 265 0.83 -8.12 53.41
N LYS A 266 0.65 -7.20 54.37
CA LYS A 266 1.11 -7.40 55.77
C LYS A 266 0.06 -7.88 56.77
N GLU A 267 -1.18 -8.12 56.35
CA GLU A 267 -2.23 -8.66 57.25
C GLU A 267 -2.47 -10.19 57.12
N ILE A 268 -1.67 -10.91 56.32
CA ILE A 268 -1.81 -12.36 56.14
C ILE A 268 -0.47 -13.11 56.34
N ALA A 269 0.45 -12.56 57.13
CA ALA A 269 1.70 -13.24 57.53
C ALA A 269 1.71 -13.56 59.02
#